data_AF-A0A916Y697-F1
#
_entry.id   AF-A0A916Y697-F1
#
_cell.length_a   1.000
_cell.length_b   1.000
_cell.length_c   1.000
_cell.angle_alpha   90.00
_cell.angle_beta   90.00
_cell.angle_gamma   90.00
#
_symmetry.space_group_name_H-M   'P 1'
#
loop_
_entity.id
_entity.type
_entity.pdbx_description
1 polymer ?
#
loop_
_entity_poly.entity_id
_entity_poly.type
_entity_poly.pdbx_seq_one_letter_code
_entity_poly.pdbx_strand_id
1 'polypeptide(L)'
;MSDASTVSGASELMRDLWPQAIGSVSERIRAAHVSLRWSYSRTRDLWYGAARRIDGSETVRLLEERMKREAKTNKNLEEMANEHWELTKRLDRMEAMLSALVSHVAGEAAVGQQSRSR
;
A
#
# COMPACT_ATOMS: atom_id res chain seq x y z
N MET A 1 16.97 -0.95 -13.49
CA MET A 1 17.08 -1.01 -12.01
C MET A 1 18.41 -0.41 -11.63
N SER A 2 18.41 0.62 -10.80
CA SER A 2 19.63 1.33 -10.42
C SER A 2 20.42 0.51 -9.41
N ASP A 3 21.71 0.34 -9.65
CA ASP A 3 22.59 -0.45 -8.80
C ASP A 3 22.89 0.32 -7.51
N ALA A 4 22.33 -0.15 -6.39
CA ALA A 4 22.51 0.47 -5.08
C ALA A 4 23.96 0.47 -4.59
N SER A 5 24.85 -0.33 -5.19
CA SER A 5 26.29 -0.31 -4.91
C SER A 5 27.02 0.90 -5.51
N THR A 6 26.33 1.70 -6.31
CA THR A 6 26.82 2.98 -6.85
C THR A 6 26.22 4.15 -6.08
N VAL A 7 26.94 5.27 -6.03
CA VAL A 7 26.42 6.50 -5.39
C VAL A 7 25.17 7.01 -6.09
N SER A 8 25.10 6.94 -7.43
CA SER A 8 23.92 7.36 -8.19
C SER A 8 22.72 6.46 -7.87
N GLY A 9 22.91 5.14 -7.90
CA GLY A 9 21.83 4.21 -7.60
C GLY A 9 21.36 4.29 -6.15
N ALA A 10 22.26 4.50 -5.19
CA ALA A 10 21.90 4.77 -3.81
C ALA A 10 21.10 6.08 -3.65
N SER A 11 21.52 7.16 -4.35
CA SER A 11 20.83 8.44 -4.36
C SER A 11 19.40 8.33 -4.91
N GLU A 12 19.22 7.57 -5.99
CA GLU A 12 17.91 7.28 -6.57
C GLU A 12 17.05 6.45 -5.61
N LEU A 13 17.60 5.36 -5.07
CA LEU A 13 16.92 4.51 -4.11
C LEU A 13 16.49 5.29 -2.86
N MET A 14 17.31 6.22 -2.37
CA MET A 14 16.92 7.10 -1.26
C MET A 14 15.72 7.98 -1.61
N ARG A 15 15.63 8.51 -2.84
CA ARG A 15 14.46 9.31 -3.24
C ARG A 15 13.19 8.48 -3.35
N ASP A 16 13.31 7.21 -3.74
CA ASP A 16 12.18 6.28 -3.78
C ASP A 16 11.72 5.89 -2.37
N LEU A 17 12.67 5.62 -1.47
CA LEU A 17 12.36 5.25 -0.09
C LEU A 17 11.79 6.42 0.70
N TRP A 18 12.16 7.67 0.44
CA TRP A 18 11.59 8.84 1.13
C TRP A 18 10.89 9.76 0.12
N PRO A 19 9.62 9.48 -0.23
CA PRO A 19 8.91 10.20 -1.28
C PRO A 19 8.51 11.61 -0.85
N GLN A 20 8.08 12.41 -1.82
CA GLN A 20 7.71 13.81 -1.61
C GLN A 20 6.58 14.01 -0.59
N ALA A 21 5.72 13.00 -0.41
CA ALA A 21 4.62 13.03 0.56
C ALA A 21 5.06 13.23 2.03
N ILE A 22 6.33 12.96 2.36
CA ILE A 22 6.89 13.17 3.70
C ILE A 22 7.09 14.68 4.01
N GLY A 23 7.16 15.53 3.00
CA GLY A 23 7.37 16.97 3.15
C GLY A 23 8.61 17.49 2.40
N SER A 24 9.26 18.50 2.96
CA SER A 24 10.43 19.17 2.37
C SER A 24 11.62 18.22 2.23
N VAL A 25 12.56 18.56 1.33
CA VAL A 25 13.79 17.76 1.13
C VAL A 25 14.55 17.57 2.45
N SER A 26 14.66 18.62 3.27
CA SER A 26 15.33 18.56 4.57
C SER A 26 14.65 17.58 5.53
N GLU A 27 13.31 17.54 5.56
CA GLU A 27 12.56 16.58 6.39
C GLU A 27 12.73 15.14 5.91
N ARG A 28 12.84 14.94 4.59
CA ARG A 28 13.10 13.61 4.01
C ARG A 28 14.50 13.12 4.35
N ILE A 29 15.50 13.98 4.26
CA ILE A 29 16.87 13.68 4.71
C ILE A 29 16.89 13.42 6.23
N ARG A 30 16.09 14.17 7.01
CA ARG A 30 15.88 13.89 8.44
C ARG A 30 15.34 12.48 8.69
N ALA A 31 14.25 12.13 8.03
CA ALA A 31 13.66 10.80 8.15
C ALA A 31 14.64 9.70 7.70
N ALA A 32 15.40 9.94 6.62
CA ALA A 32 16.38 9.00 6.10
C ALA A 32 17.52 8.73 7.08
N HIS A 33 18.12 9.77 7.68
CA HIS A 33 19.24 9.54 8.60
C HIS A 33 18.79 8.78 9.86
N VAL A 34 17.57 9.03 10.36
CA VAL A 34 17.03 8.34 11.53
C VAL A 34 16.82 6.86 11.21
N SER A 35 16.20 6.56 10.07
CA SER A 35 15.90 5.19 9.65
C SER A 35 17.18 4.40 9.35
N LEU A 36 18.13 4.99 8.60
CA LEU A 36 19.37 4.33 8.21
C LEU A 36 20.44 4.32 9.32
N ARG A 37 20.22 5.09 10.39
CA ARG A 37 21.18 5.33 11.47
C ARG A 37 22.54 5.80 10.95
N TRP A 38 22.48 6.74 10.01
CA TRP A 38 23.65 7.41 9.45
C TRP A 38 23.78 8.81 10.04
N SER A 39 24.96 9.41 9.91
CA SER A 39 25.08 10.84 10.20
C SER A 39 24.25 11.65 9.20
N TYR A 40 23.73 12.80 9.63
CA TYR A 40 22.95 13.68 8.76
C TYR A 40 23.76 14.11 7.53
N SER A 41 25.03 14.49 7.72
CA SER A 41 25.91 14.88 6.62
C SER A 41 26.11 13.75 5.61
N ARG A 42 26.37 12.52 6.07
CA ARG A 42 26.50 11.36 5.20
C ARG A 42 25.25 11.08 4.39
N THR A 43 24.11 11.14 5.06
CA THR A 43 22.78 10.95 4.44
C THR A 43 22.52 12.02 3.39
N ARG A 44 22.80 13.29 3.68
CA ARG A 44 22.65 14.41 2.75
C ARG A 44 23.56 14.27 1.54
N ASP A 45 24.83 13.90 1.74
CA ASP A 45 25.79 13.80 0.65
C ASP A 45 25.43 12.65 -0.31
N LEU A 46 24.94 11.51 0.22
CA LEU A 46 24.38 10.43 -0.60
C LEU A 46 23.07 10.84 -1.27
N TRP A 47 22.20 11.56 -0.57
CA TRP A 47 20.92 12.06 -1.12
C TRP A 47 21.12 12.87 -2.40
N TYR A 48 22.14 13.73 -2.43
CA TYR A 48 22.47 14.54 -3.60
C TYR A 48 23.47 13.88 -4.57
N GLY A 49 23.88 12.63 -4.33
CA GLY A 49 24.88 11.96 -5.15
C GLY A 49 26.28 12.58 -5.07
N ALA A 50 26.54 13.43 -4.07
CA ALA A 50 27.81 14.11 -3.84
C ALA A 50 28.82 13.27 -3.04
N ALA A 51 28.39 12.11 -2.54
CA ALA A 51 29.26 11.17 -1.85
C ALA A 51 30.37 10.64 -2.76
N ARG A 52 31.60 10.50 -2.23
CA ARG A 52 32.74 9.94 -3.00
C ARG A 52 32.59 8.45 -3.30
N ARG A 53 31.99 7.70 -2.38
CA ARG A 53 31.74 6.26 -2.47
C ARG A 53 30.54 5.89 -1.62
N ILE A 54 29.97 4.72 -1.84
CA ILE A 54 29.09 4.00 -0.92
C ILE A 54 29.78 2.67 -0.59
N ASP A 55 29.73 2.25 0.67
CA ASP A 55 30.28 0.96 1.07
C ASP A 55 29.21 -0.17 1.06
N GLY A 56 29.68 -1.41 1.17
CA GLY A 56 28.80 -2.58 1.13
C GLY A 56 27.79 -2.60 2.29
N SER A 57 28.17 -2.13 3.47
CA SER A 57 27.28 -2.09 4.64
C SER A 57 26.16 -1.06 4.48
N GLU A 58 26.47 0.09 3.88
CA GLU A 58 25.51 1.13 3.55
C GLU A 58 24.54 0.66 2.47
N THR A 59 25.07 -0.03 1.45
CA THR A 59 24.27 -0.63 0.37
C THR A 59 23.28 -1.64 0.94
N VAL A 60 23.74 -2.55 1.81
CA VAL A 60 22.88 -3.54 2.47
C VAL A 60 21.79 -2.86 3.29
N ARG A 61 22.11 -1.84 4.10
CA ARG A 61 21.10 -1.12 4.89
C ARG A 61 20.02 -0.46 4.05
N LEU A 62 20.38 0.13 2.90
CA LEU A 62 19.40 0.70 1.98
C LEU A 62 18.47 -0.38 1.42
N LEU A 63 19.01 -1.53 1.04
CA LEU A 63 18.24 -2.65 0.53
C LEU A 63 17.34 -3.27 1.62
N GLU A 64 17.83 -3.40 2.86
CA GLU A 64 17.02 -3.86 3.99
C GLU A 64 15.83 -2.93 4.25
N GLU A 65 16.07 -1.61 4.26
CA GLU A 65 15.00 -0.63 4.45
C GLU A 65 13.98 -0.68 3.29
N ARG A 66 14.44 -0.93 2.06
CA ARG A 66 13.56 -1.18 0.91
C ARG A 66 12.69 -2.41 1.11
N MET A 67 13.31 -3.56 1.41
CA MET A 67 12.59 -4.81 1.63
C MET A 67 11.56 -4.69 2.75
N LYS A 68 11.92 -4.00 3.84
CA LYS A 68 11.02 -3.75 4.97
C LYS A 68 9.78 -2.96 4.56
N ARG A 69 9.93 -1.96 3.70
CA ARG A 69 8.81 -1.15 3.21
C ARG A 69 7.96 -1.91 2.20
N GLU A 70 8.59 -2.65 1.29
CA GLU A 70 7.88 -3.53 0.36
C GLU A 70 7.05 -4.58 1.12
N ALA A 71 7.63 -5.21 2.15
CA ALA A 71 6.92 -6.16 3.00
C ALA A 71 5.73 -5.51 3.73
N LYS A 72 5.88 -4.27 4.23
CA LYS A 72 4.79 -3.53 4.85
C LYS A 72 3.68 -3.21 3.84
N THR A 73 4.04 -2.75 2.65
CA THR A 73 3.08 -2.45 1.58
C THR A 73 2.33 -3.71 1.16
N ASN A 74 3.03 -4.83 0.95
CA ASN A 74 2.41 -6.10 0.59
C ASN A 74 1.43 -6.58 1.66
N LYS A 75 1.81 -6.49 2.94
CA LYS A 75 0.91 -6.81 4.04
C LYS A 75 -0.36 -5.96 4.02
N ASN A 76 -0.23 -4.65 3.83
CA ASN A 76 -1.39 -3.76 3.72
C ASN A 76 -2.29 -4.13 2.53
N LEU A 77 -1.69 -4.51 1.39
CA LEU A 77 -2.43 -4.94 0.21
C LEU A 77 -3.19 -6.26 0.45
N GLU A 78 -2.57 -7.22 1.15
CA GLU A 78 -3.23 -8.46 1.56
C GLU A 78 -4.42 -8.19 2.49
N GLU A 79 -4.26 -7.29 3.47
CA GLU A 79 -5.34 -6.86 4.36
C GLU A 79 -6.50 -6.23 3.57
N MET A 80 -6.20 -5.28 2.66
CA MET A 80 -7.20 -4.66 1.80
C MET A 80 -7.90 -5.66 0.87
N ALA A 81 -7.17 -6.64 0.33
CA ALA A 81 -7.75 -7.68 -0.51
C ALA A 81 -8.73 -8.57 0.27
N ASN A 82 -8.40 -8.90 1.51
CA ASN A 82 -9.30 -9.66 2.39
C ASN A 82 -10.55 -8.87 2.75
N GLU A 83 -10.41 -7.57 3.05
CA GLU A 83 -11.56 -6.68 3.29
C GLU A 83 -12.46 -6.59 2.07
N HIS A 84 -11.88 -6.39 0.89
CA HIS A 84 -12.64 -6.35 -0.37
C HIS A 84 -13.40 -7.66 -0.60
N TRP A 85 -12.76 -8.80 -0.38
CA TRP A 85 -13.40 -10.10 -0.56
C TRP A 85 -14.57 -10.32 0.42
N GLU A 86 -14.43 -9.92 1.68
CA GLU A 86 -15.54 -10.00 2.64
C GLU A 86 -16.69 -9.05 2.30
N LEU A 87 -16.38 -7.87 1.76
CA LEU A 87 -17.40 -6.96 1.23
C LEU A 87 -18.13 -7.57 0.03
N THR A 88 -17.42 -8.19 -0.91
CA THR A 88 -18.03 -8.89 -2.05
C THR A 88 -19.01 -9.97 -1.59
N LYS A 89 -18.60 -10.84 -0.64
CA LYS A 89 -19.50 -11.84 -0.06
C LYS A 89 -20.73 -11.24 0.60
N ARG A 90 -20.57 -10.08 1.27
CA ARG A 90 -21.69 -9.39 1.91
C ARG A 90 -22.68 -8.89 0.87
N LEU A 91 -22.19 -8.37 -0.26
CA LEU A 91 -23.03 -7.98 -1.39
C LEU A 91 -23.78 -9.19 -1.96
N ASP A 92 -23.11 -10.32 -2.20
CA ASP A 92 -23.76 -11.55 -2.69
C ASP A 92 -24.91 -12.00 -1.75
N ARG A 93 -24.69 -11.93 -0.44
CA ARG A 93 -25.73 -12.23 0.56
C ARG A 93 -26.89 -11.24 0.50
N MET A 94 -26.60 -9.94 0.33
CA MET A 94 -27.64 -8.93 0.21
C MET A 94 -28.46 -9.11 -1.08
N GLU A 95 -27.80 -9.43 -2.20
CA GLU A 95 -28.48 -9.73 -3.46
C GLU A 95 -29.42 -10.94 -3.33
N ALA A 96 -28.96 -12.02 -2.69
CA ALA A 96 -29.79 -13.19 -2.41
C ALA A 96 -31.00 -12.84 -1.53
N MET A 97 -30.81 -12.03 -0.47
CA MET A 97 -31.90 -11.57 0.39
C MET A 97 -32.90 -10.70 -0.37
N LEU A 98 -32.43 -9.76 -1.19
CA LEU A 98 -33.29 -8.90 -2.01
C LEU A 98 -34.08 -9.73 -3.02
N SER A 99 -33.45 -10.70 -3.68
CA SER A 99 -34.13 -11.60 -4.62
C SER A 99 -35.22 -12.43 -3.93
N ALA A 100 -34.97 -12.92 -2.71
CA ALA A 100 -35.95 -13.65 -1.92
C ALA A 100 -37.13 -12.77 -1.51
N LEU A 101 -36.88 -11.52 -1.06
CA LEU A 101 -37.92 -10.55 -0.72
C LEU A 101 -38.80 -10.19 -1.93
N VAL A 102 -38.19 -9.93 -3.08
CA VAL A 102 -38.92 -9.66 -4.34
C VAL A 102 -39.82 -10.84 -4.72
N SER A 103 -39.29 -12.07 -4.63
CA SER A 103 -40.06 -13.29 -4.92
C SER A 103 -41.23 -13.49 -3.96
N HIS A 104 -41.03 -13.19 -2.67
CA HIS A 104 -42.09 -13.27 -1.66
C HIS A 104 -43.23 -12.28 -1.94
N VAL A 105 -42.90 -11.00 -2.19
CA VAL A 105 -43.90 -9.96 -2.52
C VAL A 105 -44.66 -10.30 -3.81
N ALA A 106 -43.97 -10.81 -4.83
CA ALA A 106 -44.61 -11.23 -6.08
C ALA A 106 -45.59 -12.40 -5.87
N GLY A 107 -45.24 -13.36 -5.00
CA GLY A 107 -46.11 -14.49 -4.64
C GLY A 107 -47.38 -14.05 -3.90
N GLU A 108 -47.26 -13.13 -2.94
CA GLU A 108 -48.42 -12.59 -2.21
C GLU A 108 -49.40 -11.84 -3.11
N ALA A 109 -48.88 -11.06 -4.07
CA ALA A 109 -49.71 -10.35 -5.05
C ALA A 109 -50.53 -11.30 -5.94
N ALA A 110 -49.96 -12.44 -6.33
CA ALA A 110 -50.64 -13.45 -7.13
C ALA A 110 -51.78 -14.16 -6.37
N VAL A 111 -51.58 -14.47 -5.09
CA VAL A 111 -52.60 -15.10 -4.22
C VAL A 111 -53.75 -14.14 -3.91
N GLY A 112 -53.45 -12.84 -3.73
CA GLY A 112 -54.46 -11.80 -3.50
C GLY A 112 -55.39 -11.56 -4.69
N GLN A 113 -54.91 -11.73 -5.93
CA GLN A 113 -55.75 -11.60 -7.14
C GLN A 113 -56.69 -12.80 -7.35
N GLN A 114 -56.22 -14.04 -7.11
CA GLN A 114 -57.08 -15.23 -7.22
C GLN A 114 -58.22 -15.26 -6.20
N SER A 115 -58.04 -14.61 -5.05
CA SER A 115 -59.05 -14.56 -3.98
C SER A 115 -60.16 -13.54 -4.24
N ARG A 116 -59.96 -12.59 -5.17
CA ARG A 116 -60.96 -11.57 -5.58
C ARG A 116 -61.75 -11.96 -6.84
N SER A 117 -61.37 -13.04 -7.51
CA SER A 117 -62.01 -13.54 -8.73
C SER A 117 -62.96 -14.72 -8.51
N ARG A 118 -63.28 -15.04 -7.25
CA ARG A 118 -64.32 -15.99 -6.83
C ARG A 118 -65.43 -15.22 -6.10
#